data_AF-A0A2A2QUB8-F1
#
_entry.id   AF-A0A2A2QUB8-F1
#
_cell.length_a   1.000
_cell.length_b   1.000
_cell.length_c   1.000
_cell.angle_alpha   90.00
_cell.angle_beta   90.00
_cell.angle_gamma   90.00
#
_symmetry.space_group_name_H-M   'P 1'
#
loop_
_entity.id
_entity.type
_entity.pdbx_description
1 polymer ?
#
loop_
_entity_poly.entity_id
_entity_poly.type
_entity_poly.pdbx_seq_one_letter_code
_entity_poly.pdbx_strand_id
1 'polypeptide(L)'
;MALFRLLIDYDVVVYVEGLSKTDRRAIRDRLVEIRDFPAHRSDYVEHDAVGREVAINICGAFAIKFWVDHADQQIKILDVHPADRRR
;
A
#
# COMPACT_ATOMS: atom_id res chain seq x y z
N MET A 1 -15.25 14.73 -0.82
CA MET A 1 -13.95 14.10 -1.10
C MET A 1 -14.17 13.04 -2.17
N ALA A 2 -13.39 13.04 -3.24
CA ALA A 2 -13.47 11.98 -4.25
C ALA A 2 -12.86 10.71 -3.64
N LEU A 3 -13.63 9.63 -3.62
CA LEU A 3 -13.15 8.33 -3.16
C LEU A 3 -12.29 7.75 -4.28
N PHE A 4 -10.97 7.69 -4.07
CA PHE A 4 -10.08 6.99 -4.98
C PHE A 4 -10.52 5.53 -5.12
N ARG A 5 -10.48 4.98 -6.34
CA ARG A 5 -10.65 3.55 -6.53
C ARG A 5 -9.39 2.85 -6.05
N LEU A 6 -9.53 1.90 -5.13
CA LEU A 6 -8.43 1.06 -4.66
C LEU A 6 -8.26 -0.14 -5.61
N LEU A 7 -7.08 -0.24 -6.21
CA LEU A 7 -6.64 -1.39 -6.99
C LEU A 7 -5.51 -2.07 -6.23
N ILE A 8 -5.51 -3.39 -6.20
CA ILE A 8 -4.54 -4.18 -5.46
C ILE A 8 -3.91 -5.15 -6.45
N ASP A 9 -2.58 -5.17 -6.50
CA ASP A 9 -1.86 -6.17 -7.27
C ASP A 9 -2.26 -7.58 -6.81
N TYR A 10 -2.39 -8.52 -7.75
CA TYR A 10 -2.82 -9.87 -7.44
C TYR A 10 -1.87 -10.57 -6.47
N ASP A 11 -0.56 -10.36 -6.59
CA ASP A 11 0.42 -10.99 -5.71
C ASP A 11 0.29 -10.48 -4.27
N VAL A 12 -0.12 -9.22 -4.08
CA VAL A 12 -0.45 -8.67 -2.76
C VAL A 12 -1.65 -9.38 -2.15
N VAL A 13 -2.69 -9.66 -2.95
CA VAL A 13 -3.87 -10.40 -2.47
C VAL A 13 -3.46 -11.78 -1.98
N VAL A 14 -2.72 -12.53 -2.80
CA VAL A 14 -2.23 -13.88 -2.46
C VAL A 14 -1.37 -13.85 -1.20
N TYR A 15 -0.46 -12.88 -1.09
CA TYR A 15 0.40 -12.73 0.09
C TYR A 15 -0.43 -12.49 1.35
N VAL A 16 -1.35 -11.53 1.31
CA VAL A 16 -2.20 -11.15 2.46
C VAL A 16 -3.14 -12.28 2.88
N GLU A 17 -3.60 -13.10 1.93
CA GLU A 17 -4.38 -14.31 2.21
C GLU A 17 -3.58 -15.41 2.92
N GLY A 18 -2.26 -15.41 2.81
CA GLY A 18 -1.37 -16.30 3.56
C GLY A 18 -1.11 -15.87 5.00
N LEU A 19 -1.43 -14.62 5.37
CA LEU A 19 -1.13 -14.08 6.69
C LEU A 19 -2.10 -14.56 7.77
N SER A 20 -1.69 -14.38 9.03
CA SER A 20 -2.53 -14.59 10.21
C SER A 20 -3.81 -13.74 10.12
N LYS A 21 -4.89 -14.17 10.80
CA LYS A 21 -6.16 -13.41 10.80
C LYS A 21 -5.98 -11.98 11.33
N THR A 22 -5.11 -11.81 12.32
CA THR A 22 -4.82 -10.51 12.93
C THR A 22 -4.11 -9.59 11.95
N ASP A 23 -3.04 -10.07 11.31
CA ASP A 23 -2.26 -9.28 10.35
C ASP A 23 -3.08 -8.94 9.11
N ARG A 24 -3.85 -9.90 8.60
CA ARG A 24 -4.76 -9.68 7.47
C ARG A 24 -5.77 -8.59 7.76
N ARG A 25 -6.36 -8.59 8.96
CA ARG A 25 -7.28 -7.53 9.38
C ARG A 25 -6.55 -6.19 9.45
N ALA A 26 -5.38 -6.14 10.08
CA ALA A 26 -4.60 -4.90 10.21
C ALA A 26 -4.25 -4.30 8.85
N ILE A 27 -3.76 -5.13 7.91
CA ILE A 27 -3.44 -4.68 6.55
C ILE A 27 -4.70 -4.22 5.83
N ARG A 28 -5.79 -5.00 5.84
CA ARG A 28 -7.04 -4.61 5.17
C ARG A 28 -7.55 -3.27 5.68
N ASP A 29 -7.59 -3.09 7.00
CA ASP A 29 -8.06 -1.85 7.61
C ASP A 29 -7.12 -0.68 7.23
N ARG A 30 -5.80 -0.91 7.16
CA ARG A 30 -4.83 0.08 6.65
C ARG A 30 -4.99 0.42 5.16
N LEU A 31 -5.32 -0.55 4.30
CA LEU A 31 -5.56 -0.28 2.88
C LEU A 31 -6.75 0.65 2.66
N VAL A 32 -7.79 0.53 3.50
CA VAL A 32 -8.93 1.45 3.50
C VAL A 32 -8.50 2.85 3.93
N GLU A 33 -7.69 2.97 4.98
CA GLU A 33 -7.16 4.26 5.41
C GLU A 33 -6.29 4.93 4.33
N ILE A 34 -5.44 4.16 3.65
CA ILE A 34 -4.62 4.65 2.53
C ILE A 34 -5.54 5.15 1.41
N ARG A 35 -6.62 4.41 1.09
CA ARG A 35 -7.59 4.83 0.07
C ARG A 35 -8.21 6.20 0.41
N ASP A 36 -8.59 6.37 1.66
CA ASP A 36 -9.36 7.54 2.10
C ASP A 36 -8.46 8.77 2.32
N PHE A 37 -7.21 8.57 2.75
CA PHE A 37 -6.25 9.64 3.07
C PHE A 37 -4.80 9.28 2.68
N PRO A 38 -4.49 9.12 1.37
CA PRO A 38 -3.19 8.61 0.93
C PRO A 38 -2.01 9.49 1.35
N ALA A 39 -2.18 10.82 1.29
CA ALA A 39 -1.15 11.78 1.68
C ALA A 39 -0.78 11.70 3.17
N HIS A 40 -1.69 11.27 4.04
CA HIS A 40 -1.45 11.10 5.48
C HIS A 40 -0.88 9.72 5.84
N ARG A 41 -0.65 8.87 4.83
CA ARG A 41 -0.18 7.49 4.99
C ARG A 41 1.12 7.22 4.23
N SER A 42 1.74 8.22 3.61
CA SER A 42 3.10 8.11 3.10
C SER A 42 4.08 8.40 4.25
N ASP A 43 4.72 7.36 4.78
CA ASP A 43 5.78 7.52 5.78
C ASP A 43 7.11 7.91 5.10
N TYR A 44 7.32 7.41 3.88
CA TYR A 44 8.37 7.87 2.98
C TYR A 44 8.01 7.54 1.53
N VAL A 45 8.91 7.96 0.64
CA VAL A 45 8.72 7.91 -0.81
C VAL A 45 9.98 7.33 -1.46
N GLU A 46 9.80 6.49 -2.46
CA GLU A 46 10.86 6.01 -3.34
C GLU A 46 10.52 6.32 -4.82
N HIS A 47 11.52 6.19 -5.69
CA HIS A 47 11.32 6.24 -7.13
C HIS A 47 11.43 4.83 -7.69
N ASP A 48 10.45 4.43 -8.51
CA ASP A 48 10.52 3.15 -9.21
C ASP A 48 11.51 3.21 -10.40
N ALA A 49 11.65 2.09 -11.13
CA ALA A 49 12.58 1.97 -12.25
C ALA A 49 12.32 2.94 -13.41
N VAL A 50 11.12 3.51 -13.51
CA VAL A 50 10.75 4.50 -14.54
C VAL A 50 10.70 5.92 -13.97
N GLY A 51 11.16 6.11 -12.73
CA GLY A 51 11.23 7.42 -12.07
C GLY A 51 9.89 7.91 -11.51
N ARG A 52 8.88 7.05 -11.35
CA ARG A 52 7.61 7.43 -10.71
C ARG A 52 7.76 7.43 -9.20
N GLU A 53 7.15 8.42 -8.57
CA GLU A 53 7.05 8.52 -7.13
C GLU A 53 6.10 7.45 -6.57
N VAL A 54 6.62 6.57 -5.69
CA VAL A 54 5.86 5.51 -5.02
C VAL A 54 5.95 5.75 -3.51
N ALA A 55 4.79 5.86 -2.88
CA ALA A 55 4.68 6.06 -1.45
C ALA A 55 4.78 4.72 -0.71
N ILE A 56 5.33 4.76 0.49
CA ILE A 56 5.47 3.60 1.36
C ILE A 56 4.84 3.91 2.71
N ASN A 57 3.99 3.00 3.18
CA ASN A 57 3.39 3.02 4.51
C ASN A 57 3.91 1.86 5.36
N ILE A 58 4.29 2.13 6.60
CA ILE A 58 4.63 1.12 7.59
C ILE A 58 3.39 0.80 8.45
N CYS A 59 3.01 -0.47 8.45
CA CYS A 59 1.87 -1.01 9.19
C CYS A 59 2.31 -2.17 10.06
N GLY A 60 2.71 -1.88 11.29
CA GLY A 60 3.27 -2.88 12.20
C GLY A 60 4.57 -3.45 11.64
N ALA A 61 4.61 -4.77 11.41
CA ALA A 61 5.77 -5.46 10.86
C ALA A 61 5.83 -5.45 9.32
N PHE A 62 4.92 -4.74 8.63
CA PHE A 62 4.81 -4.76 7.17
C PHE A 62 5.03 -3.37 6.57
N ALA A 63 5.63 -3.33 5.39
CA ALA A 63 5.69 -2.18 4.51
C ALA A 63 4.70 -2.39 3.35
N ILE A 64 3.90 -1.37 3.07
CA ILE A 64 2.89 -1.33 2.01
C ILE A 64 3.33 -0.28 1.00
N LYS A 65 3.65 -0.70 -0.22
CA LYS A 65 3.99 0.22 -1.31
C LYS A 65 2.74 0.54 -2.11
N PHE A 66 2.50 1.83 -2.33
CA PHE A 66 1.33 2.27 -3.08
C PHE A 66 1.64 3.49 -3.96
N TRP A 67 0.92 3.59 -5.06
CA TRP A 67 1.00 4.72 -5.98
C TRP A 67 -0.35 5.43 -6.06
N VAL A 68 -0.31 6.76 -5.95
CA VAL A 68 -1.48 7.63 -6.08
C VAL A 68 -1.55 8.15 -7.51
N ASP A 69 -2.51 7.66 -8.26
CA ASP A 69 -2.78 8.08 -9.62
C ASP A 69 -3.88 9.16 -9.60
N HIS A 70 -3.45 10.41 -9.48
CA HIS A 70 -4.35 11.56 -9.40
C HIS A 70 -5.14 11.78 -10.69
N ALA A 71 -4.58 11.43 -11.86
CA ALA A 71 -5.24 11.60 -13.15
C ALA A 71 -6.47 10.69 -13.25
N ASP A 72 -6.32 9.43 -12.82
CA ASP A 72 -7.39 8.42 -12.90
C ASP A 72 -8.23 8.29 -11.62
N GLN A 73 -7.91 9.05 -10.56
CA GLN A 73 -8.51 8.92 -9.23
C GLN A 73 -8.38 7.47 -8.69
N GLN A 74 -7.19 6.89 -8.83
CA GLN A 74 -6.89 5.54 -8.36
C GLN A 74 -5.76 5.52 -7.33
N ILE A 75 -5.81 4.54 -6.43
CA ILE A 75 -4.69 4.16 -5.59
C ILE A 75 -4.36 2.71 -5.91
N LYS A 76 -3.10 2.45 -6.26
CA LYS A 76 -2.63 1.12 -6.66
C LYS A 76 -1.71 0.60 -5.57
N ILE A 77 -2.11 -0.46 -4.88
CA ILE A 77 -1.26 -1.18 -3.93
C ILE A 77 -0.37 -2.11 -4.74
N LEU A 78 0.92 -1.81 -4.73
CA LEU A 78 1.89 -2.46 -5.61
C LEU A 78 2.60 -3.63 -4.92
N ASP A 79 2.82 -3.52 -3.61
CA ASP A 79 3.56 -4.55 -2.85
C ASP A 79 3.23 -4.48 -1.36
N VAL A 80 3.31 -5.63 -0.68
CA VAL A 80 3.26 -5.76 0.78
C VAL A 80 4.29 -6.79 1.20
N HIS A 81 5.23 -6.39 2.06
CA HIS A 81 6.31 -7.26 2.53
C HIS A 81 6.71 -6.92 3.97
N PRO A 82 7.48 -7.78 4.67
CA PRO A 82 7.99 -7.45 6.00
C PRO A 82 8.86 -6.20 5.98
N ALA A 83 8.62 -5.26 6.89
CA ALA A 83 9.32 -3.97 6.96
C ALA A 83 10.80 -4.12 7.37
N ASP A 84 11.17 -5.22 8.05
CA ASP A 84 12.55 -5.48 8.49
C ASP A 84 13.42 -6.14 7.40
N ARG A 85 12.98 -6.12 6.13
CA ARG A 85 13.85 -6.49 5.02
C ARG A 85 14.91 -5.39 4.83
N ARG A 86 16.01 -5.51 5.58
CA ARG A 86 17.30 -4.96 5.17
C ARG A 86 17.62 -5.53 3.79
N ARG A 87 17.73 -4.64 2.79
CA ARG A 87 18.26 -4.96 1.46
C ARG A 87 19.65 -5.56 1.56
#